data_AF-A0AA88I6B2-F1
#
_entry.id   AF-A0AA88I6B2-F1
#
_cell.length_a   1.000
_cell.length_b   1.000
_cell.length_c   1.000
_cell.angle_alpha   90.00
_cell.angle_beta   90.00
_cell.angle_gamma   90.00
#
_symmetry.space_group_name_H-M   'P 1'
#
loop_
_entity.id
_entity.type
_entity.pdbx_description
1 polymer ?
#
loop_
_entity_poly.entity_id
_entity_poly.type
_entity_poly.pdbx_seq_one_letter_code
_entity_poly.pdbx_strand_id
1 'polypeptide(L)'
;MESDKDSETVSKAAAFGAALIRSDFIASVNTATHCLAHAVKLSKFLQGPKQDLPTSKGYIMSILSKLKQMRFEVDIDVKNVFAFSQATALQLGEEMILPQTRSQQTQRAYVQLPGQDAEQYIKVAIHIPFFDRLISELNMRLSSVSEVSHLEDLIPSNFSNHTVKKVLSAAIIYYEDISASSLELIEEIRLWREHWKLSIRKSLPQRCENALSNVIEISFRT
;
A
#
# COMPACT_ATOMS: atom_id res chain seq x y z
N MET A 1 12.06 12.00 48.46
CA MET A 1 11.06 11.68 47.42
C MET A 1 11.59 11.90 45.99
N GLU A 2 12.73 12.57 45.80
CA GLU A 2 13.26 12.88 44.45
C GLU A 2 14.15 11.76 43.85
N SER A 3 14.86 10.96 44.67
CA SER A 3 15.77 9.91 44.16
C SER A 3 15.09 8.66 43.59
N ASP A 4 13.81 8.41 43.91
CA ASP A 4 13.08 7.24 43.39
C ASP A 4 12.67 7.39 41.92
N LYS A 5 12.43 8.63 41.46
CA LYS A 5 12.08 8.91 40.05
C LYS A 5 13.25 8.66 39.11
N ASP A 6 14.47 8.96 39.54
CA ASP A 6 15.67 8.74 38.75
C ASP A 6 16.00 7.24 38.65
N SER A 7 15.81 6.49 39.73
CA SER A 7 15.99 5.03 39.75
C SER A 7 15.02 4.31 38.80
N GLU A 8 13.73 4.68 38.82
CA GLU A 8 12.75 4.14 37.87
C GLU A 8 13.09 4.47 36.41
N THR A 9 13.57 5.69 36.14
CA THR A 9 13.91 6.13 34.79
C THR A 9 15.12 5.37 34.24
N VAL A 10 16.15 5.17 35.07
CA VAL A 10 17.32 4.35 34.73
C VAL A 10 16.92 2.90 34.49
N SER A 11 16.06 2.33 35.34
CA SER A 11 15.57 0.96 35.18
C SER A 11 14.78 0.78 33.87
N LYS A 12 13.87 1.72 33.55
CA LYS A 12 13.11 1.72 32.29
C LYS A 12 14.03 1.85 31.07
N ALA A 13 14.99 2.76 31.12
CA ALA A 13 15.97 2.95 30.03
C ALA A 13 16.80 1.69 29.79
N ALA A 14 17.28 1.05 30.85
CA ALA A 14 18.00 -0.22 30.76
C ALA A 14 17.11 -1.35 30.19
N ALA A 15 15.85 -1.42 30.62
CA ALA A 15 14.89 -2.40 30.09
C ALA A 15 14.60 -2.20 28.60
N PHE A 16 14.48 -0.95 28.13
CA PHE A 16 14.32 -0.66 26.71
C PHE A 16 15.58 -0.96 25.91
N GLY A 17 16.77 -0.61 26.43
CA GLY A 17 18.04 -0.97 25.81
C GLY A 17 18.17 -2.47 25.61
N ALA A 18 17.87 -3.25 26.65
CA ALA A 18 17.84 -4.71 26.55
C ALA A 18 16.80 -5.20 25.53
N ALA A 19 15.63 -4.57 25.44
CA ALA A 19 14.58 -4.95 24.48
C ALA A 19 14.96 -4.69 23.01
N LEU A 20 15.66 -3.58 22.72
CA LEU A 20 16.13 -3.22 21.38
C LEU A 20 17.19 -4.20 20.84
N ILE A 21 17.94 -4.82 21.74
CA ILE A 21 19.04 -5.72 21.41
C ILE A 21 18.55 -7.16 21.21
N ARG A 22 17.31 -7.49 21.61
CA ARG A 22 16.75 -8.84 21.43
C ARG A 22 16.71 -9.23 19.96
N SER A 23 17.07 -10.48 19.68
CA SER A 23 17.03 -11.10 18.35
C SER A 23 15.69 -10.91 17.64
N ASP A 24 14.57 -11.05 18.36
CA ASP A 24 13.21 -10.83 17.83
C ASP A 24 13.02 -9.42 17.30
N PHE A 25 13.52 -8.42 18.02
CA PHE A 25 13.37 -7.02 17.66
C PHE A 25 14.21 -6.69 16.43
N ILE A 26 15.48 -7.11 16.44
CA ILE A 26 16.40 -6.94 15.30
C ILE A 26 15.82 -7.61 14.04
N ALA A 27 15.38 -8.86 14.14
CA ALA A 27 14.78 -9.59 13.03
C ALA A 27 13.48 -8.94 12.53
N SER A 28 12.67 -8.38 13.44
CA SER A 28 11.44 -7.66 13.08
C SER A 28 11.74 -6.36 12.35
N VAL A 29 12.70 -5.56 12.82
CA VAL A 29 13.10 -4.30 12.18
C VAL A 29 13.70 -4.54 10.80
N ASN A 30 14.55 -5.56 10.66
CA ASN A 30 15.16 -5.90 9.38
C ASN A 30 14.14 -6.47 8.39
N THR A 31 13.23 -7.32 8.87
CA THR A 31 12.06 -7.76 8.09
C THR A 31 11.24 -6.57 7.61
N ALA A 32 10.89 -5.65 8.50
CA ALA A 32 10.11 -4.47 8.17
C ALA A 32 10.84 -3.59 7.16
N THR A 33 12.14 -3.38 7.32
CA THR A 33 12.97 -2.60 6.40
C THR A 33 12.97 -3.21 5.00
N HIS A 34 13.17 -4.53 4.89
CA HIS A 34 13.12 -5.25 3.62
C HIS A 34 11.76 -5.08 2.92
N CYS A 35 10.67 -5.32 3.65
CA CYS A 35 9.31 -5.21 3.10
C CYS A 35 8.95 -3.78 2.71
N LEU A 36 9.27 -2.80 3.58
CA LEU A 36 8.94 -1.40 3.37
C LEU A 36 9.79 -0.75 2.27
N ALA A 37 10.97 -1.27 1.95
CA ALA A 37 11.75 -0.80 0.81
C ALA A 37 10.95 -0.83 -0.50
N HIS A 38 10.05 -1.81 -0.65
CA HIS A 38 9.13 -1.90 -1.79
C HIS A 38 7.97 -0.89 -1.68
N ALA A 39 7.40 -0.72 -0.48
CA ALA A 39 6.33 0.23 -0.22
C ALA A 39 6.78 1.71 -0.36
N VAL A 40 8.04 2.02 -0.07
CA VAL A 40 8.61 3.37 -0.23
C VAL A 40 8.61 3.79 -1.69
N LYS A 41 8.96 2.89 -2.62
CA LYS A 41 8.91 3.17 -4.06
C LYS A 41 7.49 3.50 -4.51
N LEU A 42 6.52 2.71 -4.04
CA LEU A 42 5.10 2.97 -4.27
C LEU A 42 4.68 4.34 -3.71
N SER A 43 5.06 4.65 -2.48
CA SER A 43 4.69 5.90 -1.81
C SER A 43 5.23 7.11 -2.55
N LYS A 44 6.52 7.09 -2.96
CA LYS A 44 7.13 8.16 -3.76
C LYS A 44 6.44 8.34 -5.10
N PHE A 45 6.05 7.22 -5.74
CA PHE A 45 5.32 7.26 -6.99
C PHE A 45 3.95 7.92 -6.80
N LEU A 46 3.15 7.48 -5.83
CA LEU A 46 1.80 7.99 -5.57
C LEU A 46 1.78 9.45 -5.10
N GLN A 47 2.82 9.91 -4.42
CA GLN A 47 2.98 11.30 -3.99
C GLN A 47 3.55 12.21 -5.10
N GLY A 48 3.78 11.68 -6.29
CA GLY A 48 4.29 12.45 -7.43
C GLY A 48 3.27 13.47 -7.95
N PRO A 49 3.70 14.67 -8.39
CA PRO A 49 2.80 15.74 -8.79
C PRO A 49 2.06 15.51 -10.13
N LYS A 50 2.49 14.53 -10.93
CA LYS A 50 1.95 14.24 -12.28
C LYS A 50 1.48 12.80 -12.39
N GLN A 51 0.67 12.35 -11.43
CA GLN A 51 0.16 10.99 -11.43
C GLN A 51 -1.22 10.90 -12.04
N ASP A 52 -1.32 10.08 -13.08
CA ASP A 52 -2.59 9.71 -13.69
C ASP A 52 -3.12 8.47 -12.95
N LEU A 53 -4.40 8.48 -12.56
CA LEU A 53 -5.05 7.39 -11.84
C LEU A 53 -4.93 6.00 -12.53
N PRO A 54 -5.06 5.86 -13.87
CA PRO A 54 -4.91 4.54 -14.52
C PRO A 54 -3.47 4.02 -14.46
N THR A 55 -2.50 4.90 -14.73
CA THR A 55 -1.07 4.56 -14.63
C THR A 55 -0.71 4.17 -13.20
N SER A 56 -1.27 4.88 -12.22
CA SER A 56 -1.07 4.61 -10.80
C SER A 56 -1.65 3.27 -10.37
N LYS A 57 -2.86 2.96 -10.82
CA LYS A 57 -3.51 1.67 -10.58
C LYS A 57 -2.71 0.52 -11.18
N GLY A 58 -2.24 0.67 -12.42
CA GLY A 58 -1.36 -0.32 -13.05
C GLY A 58 -0.09 -0.57 -12.24
N TYR A 59 0.58 0.51 -11.82
CA TYR A 59 1.80 0.44 -11.03
C TYR A 59 1.59 -0.21 -9.65
N ILE A 60 0.48 0.14 -8.97
CA ILE A 60 0.03 -0.49 -7.72
C ILE A 60 -0.13 -1.99 -7.90
N MET A 61 -0.84 -2.42 -8.96
CA MET A 61 -1.09 -3.83 -9.23
C MET A 61 0.21 -4.60 -9.50
N SER A 62 1.17 -3.99 -10.21
CA SER A 62 2.49 -4.56 -10.43
C SER A 62 3.26 -4.75 -9.11
N ILE A 63 3.25 -3.76 -8.22
CA ILE A 63 3.92 -3.86 -6.91
C ILE A 63 3.24 -4.88 -6.01
N LEU A 64 1.91 -4.92 -5.97
CA LEU A 64 1.16 -5.93 -5.22
C LEU A 64 1.46 -7.35 -5.73
N SER A 65 1.54 -7.54 -7.05
CA SER A 65 1.96 -8.80 -7.65
C SER A 65 3.37 -9.17 -7.21
N LYS A 66 4.30 -8.20 -7.19
CA LYS A 66 5.67 -8.44 -6.76
C LYS A 66 5.78 -8.80 -5.27
N LEU A 67 5.01 -8.15 -4.40
CA LEU A 67 4.94 -8.48 -2.97
C LEU A 67 4.35 -9.89 -2.74
N LYS A 68 3.32 -10.27 -3.51
CA LYS A 68 2.77 -11.64 -3.48
C LYS A 68 3.79 -12.68 -3.98
N GLN A 69 4.60 -12.33 -4.97
CA GLN A 69 5.68 -13.19 -5.45
C GLN A 69 6.76 -13.38 -4.38
N MET A 70 7.22 -12.31 -3.71
CA MET A 70 8.18 -12.41 -2.60
C MET A 70 7.67 -13.29 -1.46
N ARG A 71 6.38 -13.18 -1.15
CA ARG A 71 5.72 -14.08 -0.19
C ARG A 71 5.77 -15.56 -0.63
N PHE A 72 5.69 -15.84 -1.93
CA PHE A 72 5.83 -17.21 -2.45
C PHE A 72 7.29 -17.68 -2.42
N GLU A 73 8.23 -16.79 -2.71
CA GLU A 73 9.69 -17.03 -2.72
C GLU A 73 10.33 -16.77 -1.34
N VAL A 74 9.55 -16.93 -0.26
CA VAL A 74 9.93 -16.53 1.11
C VAL A 74 11.22 -17.20 1.60
N ASP A 75 11.55 -18.40 1.12
CA ASP A 75 12.75 -19.13 1.53
C ASP A 75 14.07 -18.43 1.16
N ILE A 76 14.08 -17.68 0.06
CA ILE A 76 15.27 -16.95 -0.38
C ILE A 76 15.39 -15.64 0.41
N ASP A 77 14.27 -14.93 0.55
CA ASP A 77 14.23 -13.63 1.22
C ASP A 77 14.52 -13.75 2.72
N VAL A 78 14.01 -14.80 3.39
CA VAL A 78 14.29 -15.09 4.80
C VAL A 78 15.78 -15.26 5.05
N LYS A 79 16.49 -15.99 4.20
CA LYS A 79 17.94 -16.21 4.37
C LYS A 79 18.72 -14.91 4.34
N ASN A 80 18.38 -14.03 3.41
CA ASN A 80 19.01 -12.72 3.29
C ASN A 80 18.71 -11.85 4.52
N VAL A 81 17.46 -11.82 4.97
CA VAL A 81 17.04 -11.07 6.16
C VAL A 81 17.70 -11.64 7.42
N PHE A 82 17.85 -12.97 7.52
CA PHE A 82 18.51 -13.64 8.62
C PHE A 82 19.99 -13.30 8.68
N ALA A 83 20.72 -13.40 7.56
CA ALA A 83 22.12 -13.04 7.46
C ALA A 83 22.35 -11.55 7.82
N PHE A 84 21.49 -10.65 7.36
CA PHE A 84 21.56 -9.24 7.72
C PHE A 84 21.29 -9.00 9.21
N SER A 85 20.35 -9.76 9.79
CA SER A 85 20.04 -9.70 11.22
C SER A 85 21.18 -10.25 12.09
N GLN A 86 21.86 -11.30 11.63
CA GLN A 86 23.06 -11.81 12.29
C GLN A 86 24.21 -10.79 12.26
N ALA A 87 24.45 -10.14 11.11
CA ALA A 87 25.44 -9.07 11.03
C ALA A 87 25.11 -7.88 11.95
N THR A 88 23.83 -7.51 12.04
CA THR A 88 23.36 -6.42 12.92
C THR A 88 23.53 -6.79 14.39
N ALA A 89 23.19 -8.02 14.78
CA ALA A 89 23.39 -8.51 16.15
C ALA A 89 24.87 -8.54 16.53
N LEU A 90 25.74 -9.01 15.64
CA LEU A 90 27.19 -9.02 15.85
C LEU A 90 27.77 -7.61 16.06
N GLN A 91 27.26 -6.60 15.34
CA GLN A 91 27.65 -5.21 15.56
C GLN A 91 27.23 -4.67 16.93
N LEU A 92 26.14 -5.20 17.49
CA LEU A 92 25.64 -4.87 18.82
C LEU A 92 26.28 -5.73 19.94
N GLY A 93 27.18 -6.65 19.57
CA GLY A 93 27.88 -7.52 20.51
C GLY A 93 27.08 -8.76 20.96
N GLU A 94 26.03 -9.12 20.22
CA GLU A 94 25.08 -10.18 20.60
C GLU A 94 24.90 -11.21 19.48
N GLU A 95 24.45 -12.42 19.84
CA GLU A 95 24.19 -13.49 18.89
C GLU A 95 22.69 -13.63 18.59
N MET A 96 22.36 -14.00 17.34
CA MET A 96 20.98 -14.30 16.94
C MET A 96 20.53 -15.64 17.54
N ILE A 97 19.96 -15.59 18.73
CA ILE A 97 19.44 -16.76 19.44
C ILE A 97 17.92 -16.80 19.29
N LEU A 98 17.35 -18.01 19.23
CA LEU A 98 15.90 -18.23 19.37
C LEU A 98 15.40 -17.53 20.65
N PRO A 99 14.32 -16.74 20.58
CA PRO A 99 13.74 -16.22 21.80
C PRO A 99 13.36 -17.37 22.71
N GLN A 100 13.83 -17.30 23.95
CA GLN A 100 13.45 -18.28 24.96
C GLN A 100 11.95 -18.12 25.23
N THR A 101 11.14 -18.95 24.58
CA THR A 101 9.72 -19.09 24.87
C THR A 101 9.62 -19.64 26.29
N ARG A 102 9.44 -18.76 27.28
CA ARG A 102 9.05 -19.23 28.62
C ARG A 102 7.78 -20.05 28.47
N SER A 103 7.74 -21.19 29.14
CA SER A 103 6.67 -22.20 29.17
C SER A 103 5.26 -21.71 29.55
N GLN A 104 5.05 -20.40 29.71
CA GLN A 104 3.84 -19.78 30.22
C GLN A 104 3.04 -18.97 29.18
N GLN A 105 3.44 -18.92 27.91
CA GLN A 105 2.60 -18.30 26.87
C GLN A 105 1.49 -19.26 26.41
N THR A 106 0.36 -19.28 27.14
CA THR A 106 -0.82 -20.12 26.82
C THR A 106 -1.73 -19.54 25.74
N GLN A 107 -1.61 -18.23 25.42
CA GLN A 107 -2.53 -17.53 24.49
C GLN A 107 -1.95 -17.25 23.10
N ARG A 108 -0.65 -17.47 22.86
CA ARG A 108 -0.08 -17.40 21.51
C ARG A 108 -0.04 -18.81 20.92
N ALA A 109 -0.42 -18.95 19.66
CA ALA A 109 -0.26 -20.21 18.94
C ALA A 109 1.20 -20.65 19.05
N TYR A 110 1.42 -21.82 19.66
CA TYR A 110 2.75 -22.39 19.85
C TYR A 110 3.28 -22.82 18.48
N VAL A 111 4.25 -22.08 17.95
CA VAL A 111 4.96 -22.50 16.74
C VAL A 111 5.98 -23.57 17.17
N GLN A 112 5.57 -24.83 17.25
CA GLN A 112 6.51 -25.95 17.32
C GLN A 112 7.20 -26.07 15.98
N LEU A 113 8.42 -25.55 15.88
CA LEU A 113 9.27 -25.84 14.74
C LEU A 113 9.98 -27.18 14.99
N PRO A 114 9.82 -28.16 14.09
CA PRO A 114 10.64 -29.36 14.13
C PRO A 114 12.06 -28.96 13.71
N GLY A 115 12.95 -28.81 14.69
CA GLY A 115 14.31 -28.32 14.51
C GLY A 115 14.47 -26.92 15.09
N GLN A 116 15.35 -26.81 16.10
CA GLN A 116 15.73 -25.56 16.79
C GLN A 116 16.51 -24.62 15.86
N ASP A 117 15.85 -24.08 14.83
CA ASP A 117 16.46 -23.14 13.91
C ASP A 117 15.86 -21.74 14.06
N ALA A 118 16.70 -20.77 14.42
CA ALA A 118 16.30 -19.38 14.58
C ALA A 118 15.77 -18.77 13.28
N GLU A 119 16.28 -19.24 12.14
CA GLU A 119 15.84 -18.81 10.80
C GLU A 119 14.37 -19.20 10.57
N GLN A 120 13.99 -20.46 10.87
CA GLN A 120 12.62 -20.94 10.73
C GLN A 120 11.65 -20.21 11.67
N TYR A 121 12.10 -19.84 12.87
CA TYR A 121 11.29 -19.04 13.79
C TYR A 121 10.99 -17.67 13.21
N ILE A 122 12.02 -16.97 12.72
CA ILE A 122 11.87 -15.65 12.12
C ILE A 122 10.97 -15.72 10.89
N LYS A 123 11.10 -16.76 10.07
CA LYS A 123 10.21 -16.99 8.91
C LYS A 123 8.74 -17.06 9.32
N VAL A 124 8.39 -17.97 10.23
CA VAL A 124 6.99 -18.29 10.55
C VAL A 124 6.36 -17.27 11.48
N ALA A 125 7.10 -16.78 12.48
CA ALA A 125 6.56 -15.90 13.52
C ALA A 125 6.60 -14.42 13.15
N ILE A 126 7.54 -14.00 12.31
CA ILE A 126 7.79 -12.58 12.02
C ILE A 126 7.56 -12.29 10.53
N HIS A 127 8.28 -12.97 9.64
CA HIS A 127 8.36 -12.61 8.24
C HIS A 127 7.04 -12.82 7.47
N ILE A 128 6.48 -14.02 7.56
CA ILE A 128 5.20 -14.35 6.90
C ILE A 128 4.05 -13.47 7.43
N PRO A 129 3.82 -13.37 8.76
CA PRO A 129 2.73 -12.53 9.28
C PRO A 129 2.86 -11.06 8.87
N PHE A 130 4.09 -10.53 8.79
CA PHE A 130 4.31 -9.15 8.35
C PHE A 130 3.92 -8.94 6.88
N PHE A 131 4.34 -9.84 5.98
CA PHE A 131 3.96 -9.79 4.58
C PHE A 131 2.44 -9.92 4.39
N ASP A 132 1.80 -10.83 5.12
CA ASP A 132 0.35 -11.04 5.06
C ASP A 132 -0.41 -9.78 5.47
N ARG A 133 0.03 -9.16 6.57
CA ARG A 133 -0.54 -7.91 7.06
C ARG A 133 -0.35 -6.80 6.03
N LEU A 134 0.86 -6.60 5.52
CA LEU A 134 1.17 -5.55 4.56
C LEU A 134 0.34 -5.69 3.27
N ILE A 135 0.26 -6.90 2.72
CA ILE A 135 -0.53 -7.19 1.52
C ILE A 135 -2.03 -6.94 1.80
N SER A 136 -2.54 -7.37 2.95
CA SER A 136 -3.94 -7.14 3.33
C SER A 136 -4.27 -5.65 3.45
N GLU A 137 -3.44 -4.88 4.16
CA GLU A 137 -3.62 -3.43 4.34
C GLU A 137 -3.55 -2.68 3.00
N LEU A 138 -2.62 -3.05 2.13
CA LEU A 138 -2.53 -2.45 0.79
C LEU A 138 -3.77 -2.78 -0.05
N ASN A 139 -4.27 -4.01 -0.01
CA ASN A 139 -5.50 -4.37 -0.73
C ASN A 139 -6.73 -3.63 -0.17
N MET A 140 -6.87 -3.53 1.15
CA MET A 140 -7.98 -2.84 1.79
C MET A 140 -8.01 -1.35 1.43
N ARG A 141 -6.84 -0.69 1.44
CA ARG A 141 -6.76 0.75 1.12
C ARG A 141 -7.00 1.02 -0.36
N LEU A 142 -6.55 0.14 -1.23
CA LEU A 142 -6.57 0.36 -2.69
C LEU A 142 -7.81 -0.22 -3.38
N SER A 143 -8.58 -1.08 -2.72
CA SER A 143 -9.85 -1.60 -3.25
C SER A 143 -10.91 -0.51 -3.40
N SER A 144 -10.99 0.43 -2.46
CA SER A 144 -11.94 1.57 -2.49
C SER A 144 -11.73 2.46 -3.72
N VAL A 145 -10.49 2.65 -4.15
CA VAL A 145 -10.12 3.46 -5.34
C VAL A 145 -10.65 2.84 -6.65
N SER A 146 -10.98 1.54 -6.64
CA SER A 146 -11.48 0.86 -7.83
C SER A 146 -12.86 1.33 -8.29
N GLU A 147 -13.70 1.78 -7.35
CA GLU A 147 -15.08 2.24 -7.63
C GLU A 147 -15.06 3.61 -8.33
N VAL A 148 -14.16 4.49 -7.90
CA VAL A 148 -13.96 5.83 -8.47
C VAL A 148 -13.22 5.77 -9.82
N SER A 149 -12.49 4.67 -10.10
CA SER A 149 -11.77 4.49 -11.38
C SER A 149 -12.68 4.58 -12.60
N HIS A 150 -13.98 4.31 -12.45
CA HIS A 150 -14.95 4.41 -13.54
C HIS A 150 -15.21 5.84 -14.01
N LEU A 151 -14.86 6.87 -13.22
CA LEU A 151 -14.94 8.27 -13.65
C LEU A 151 -13.87 8.62 -14.69
N GLU A 152 -12.80 7.83 -14.81
CA GLU A 152 -11.79 8.00 -15.87
C GLU A 152 -12.36 7.73 -17.27
N ASP A 153 -13.48 7.01 -17.37
CA ASP A 153 -14.17 6.75 -18.64
C ASP A 153 -14.80 8.02 -19.23
N LEU A 154 -14.80 9.14 -18.50
CA LEU A 154 -15.15 10.48 -19.00
C LEU A 154 -14.03 11.10 -19.84
N ILE A 155 -12.80 10.58 -19.76
CA ILE A 155 -11.66 11.05 -20.55
C ILE A 155 -11.83 10.57 -22.00
N PRO A 156 -11.74 11.47 -23.00
CA PRO A 156 -12.01 11.11 -24.38
C PRO A 156 -11.17 9.98 -24.98
N SER A 157 -9.95 9.79 -24.51
CA SER A 157 -9.08 8.67 -24.91
C SER A 157 -9.60 7.29 -24.49
N ASN A 158 -10.43 7.22 -23.46
CA ASN A 158 -10.88 5.97 -22.82
C ASN A 158 -12.32 5.57 -23.17
N PHE A 159 -12.99 6.30 -24.07
CA PHE A 159 -14.37 6.00 -24.50
C PHE A 159 -14.57 4.63 -25.19
N SER A 160 -13.51 3.85 -25.38
CA SER A 160 -13.48 2.71 -26.28
C SER A 160 -14.27 1.49 -25.80
N ASN A 161 -14.47 1.24 -24.50
CA ASN A 161 -15.25 0.09 -24.04
C ASN A 161 -15.74 0.24 -22.58
N HIS A 162 -16.87 0.91 -22.34
CA HIS A 162 -17.93 0.57 -21.36
C HIS A 162 -18.80 1.77 -20.89
N THR A 163 -20.09 1.61 -21.15
CA THR A 163 -21.29 1.85 -20.32
C THR A 163 -21.34 3.06 -19.37
N VAL A 164 -22.08 4.09 -19.80
CA VAL A 164 -22.63 5.21 -18.98
C VAL A 164 -23.07 4.76 -17.57
N LYS A 165 -23.61 3.53 -17.42
CA LYS A 165 -23.99 2.94 -16.13
C LYS A 165 -22.85 2.85 -15.10
N LYS A 166 -21.60 2.56 -15.51
CA LYS A 166 -20.44 2.47 -14.59
C LYS A 166 -20.02 3.86 -14.09
N VAL A 167 -20.06 4.85 -14.99
CA VAL A 167 -19.83 6.26 -14.64
C VAL A 167 -20.90 6.73 -13.67
N LEU A 168 -22.17 6.38 -13.90
CA LEU A 168 -23.26 6.70 -12.98
C LEU A 168 -23.08 6.06 -11.61
N SER A 169 -22.69 4.78 -11.53
CA SER A 169 -22.44 4.14 -10.23
C SER A 169 -21.33 4.83 -9.43
N ALA A 170 -20.30 5.34 -10.12
CA ALA A 170 -19.25 6.11 -9.46
C ALA A 170 -19.69 7.55 -9.12
N ALA A 171 -20.54 8.17 -9.95
CA ALA A 171 -21.07 9.50 -9.71
C ALA A 171 -22.06 9.57 -8.54
N ILE A 172 -22.75 8.47 -8.22
CA ILE A 172 -23.62 8.37 -7.03
C ILE A 172 -22.85 8.64 -5.74
N ILE A 173 -21.55 8.32 -5.68
CA ILE A 173 -20.69 8.62 -4.53
C ILE A 173 -20.62 10.13 -4.26
N TYR A 174 -20.76 10.95 -5.31
CA TYR A 174 -20.69 12.41 -5.28
C TYR A 174 -22.06 13.07 -5.40
N TYR A 175 -23.15 12.34 -5.12
CA TYR A 175 -24.51 12.86 -5.29
C TYR A 175 -24.77 14.12 -4.45
N GLU A 176 -24.17 14.24 -3.26
CA GLU A 176 -24.27 15.44 -2.42
C GLU A 176 -23.56 16.67 -3.01
N ASP A 177 -22.52 16.44 -3.83
CA ASP A 177 -21.73 17.49 -4.48
C ASP A 177 -22.30 17.88 -5.86
N ILE A 178 -23.16 17.03 -6.45
CA ILE A 178 -23.74 17.23 -7.77
C ILE A 178 -25.17 17.76 -7.61
N SER A 179 -25.40 19.02 -7.99
CA SER A 179 -26.72 19.66 -7.95
C SER A 179 -27.70 19.17 -9.03
N ALA A 180 -27.28 18.24 -9.89
CA ALA A 180 -28.02 17.76 -11.04
C ALA A 180 -28.74 16.43 -10.78
N SER A 181 -29.89 16.25 -11.42
CA SER A 181 -30.63 14.99 -11.41
C SER A 181 -29.84 13.89 -12.13
N SER A 182 -30.06 12.63 -11.74
CA SER A 182 -29.44 11.48 -12.40
C SER A 182 -29.75 11.41 -13.90
N LEU A 183 -30.89 11.94 -14.34
CA LEU A 183 -31.26 12.04 -15.75
C LEU A 183 -30.47 13.13 -16.50
N GLU A 184 -30.27 14.29 -15.88
CA GLU A 184 -29.50 15.40 -16.46
C GLU A 184 -28.04 14.98 -16.67
N LEU A 185 -27.47 14.30 -15.68
CA LEU A 185 -26.11 13.75 -15.76
C LEU A 185 -25.96 12.74 -16.91
N ILE A 186 -26.97 11.90 -17.16
CA ILE A 186 -26.95 10.94 -18.27
C ILE A 186 -26.91 11.65 -19.62
N GLU A 187 -27.75 12.67 -19.80
CA GLU A 187 -27.82 13.41 -21.06
C GLU A 187 -26.57 14.25 -21.28
N GLU A 188 -26.01 14.86 -20.24
CA GLU A 188 -24.72 15.55 -20.32
C GLU A 188 -23.58 14.61 -20.73
N ILE A 189 -23.48 13.42 -20.13
CA ILE A 189 -22.47 12.41 -20.50
C ILE A 189 -22.63 11.98 -21.97
N ARG A 190 -23.86 11.89 -22.48
CA ARG A 190 -24.13 11.56 -23.88
C ARG A 190 -23.74 12.70 -24.83
N LEU A 191 -24.13 13.93 -24.51
CA LEU A 191 -23.75 15.12 -25.27
C LEU A 191 -22.23 15.29 -25.32
N TRP A 192 -21.58 15.11 -24.17
CA TRP A 192 -20.13 15.10 -24.02
C TRP A 192 -19.47 14.09 -24.95
N ARG A 193 -19.99 12.87 -25.01
CA ARG A 193 -19.48 11.82 -25.92
C ARG A 193 -19.65 12.18 -27.38
N GLU A 194 -20.82 12.67 -27.79
CA GLU A 194 -21.07 13.06 -29.18
C GLU A 194 -20.19 14.25 -29.60
N HIS A 195 -19.97 15.21 -28.69
CA HIS A 195 -19.06 16.32 -28.94
C HIS A 195 -17.64 15.84 -29.27
N TRP A 196 -17.07 14.95 -28.46
CA TRP A 196 -15.71 14.45 -28.70
C TRP A 196 -15.58 13.51 -29.89
N LYS A 197 -16.65 12.80 -30.29
CA LYS A 197 -16.71 12.08 -31.57
C LYS A 197 -16.62 13.02 -32.77
N LEU A 198 -17.24 14.20 -32.69
CA LEU A 198 -17.17 15.21 -33.75
C LEU A 198 -15.80 15.92 -33.76
N SER A 199 -15.16 16.05 -32.60
CA SER A 199 -13.85 16.70 -32.41
C SER A 199 -12.63 15.85 -32.75
N ILE A 200 -12.81 14.62 -33.28
CA ILE A 200 -11.74 13.64 -33.67
C ILE A 200 -10.62 14.22 -34.56
N ARG A 201 -10.82 15.39 -35.18
CA ARG A 201 -9.80 16.05 -36.03
C ARG A 201 -8.67 16.74 -35.25
N LYS A 202 -8.81 16.98 -33.94
CA LYS A 202 -7.72 17.45 -33.06
C LYS A 202 -7.44 16.36 -32.04
N SER A 203 -6.17 15.97 -31.88
CA SER A 203 -5.69 14.92 -30.96
C SER A 203 -6.52 14.80 -29.68
N LEU A 204 -7.05 13.61 -29.41
CA LEU A 204 -7.86 13.35 -28.22
C LEU A 204 -7.04 13.61 -26.94
N PRO A 205 -7.57 14.37 -25.96
CA PRO A 205 -6.87 14.61 -24.72
C PRO A 205 -6.76 13.30 -23.92
N GLN A 206 -5.55 13.00 -23.46
CA GLN A 206 -5.23 11.81 -22.64
C GLN A 206 -5.36 12.08 -21.13
N ARG A 207 -5.59 13.34 -20.73
CA ARG A 207 -5.67 13.76 -19.33
C ARG A 207 -6.87 14.64 -19.06
N CYS A 208 -7.39 14.58 -17.84
CA CYS A 208 -8.50 15.40 -17.36
C CYS A 208 -8.22 16.91 -17.50
N GLU A 209 -7.01 17.36 -17.17
CA GLU A 209 -6.61 18.77 -17.29
C GLU A 209 -6.83 19.33 -18.71
N ASN A 210 -6.42 18.57 -19.72
CA ASN A 210 -6.54 18.96 -21.12
C ASN A 210 -7.99 18.81 -21.62
N ALA A 211 -8.73 17.83 -21.10
CA ALA A 211 -10.14 17.68 -21.41
C ALA A 211 -10.96 18.86 -20.88
N LEU A 212 -10.75 19.25 -19.61
CA LEU A 212 -11.46 20.35 -18.93
C LEU A 212 -11.13 21.72 -19.52
N SER A 213 -9.88 21.96 -19.89
CA SER A 213 -9.46 23.23 -20.50
C SER A 213 -10.21 23.53 -21.80
N ASN A 214 -10.52 22.50 -22.60
CA ASN A 214 -11.30 22.64 -23.83
C ASN A 214 -12.81 22.89 -23.57
N VAL A 215 -13.33 22.58 -22.38
CA VAL A 215 -14.75 22.82 -22.01
C VAL A 215 -14.98 24.24 -21.58
N ILE A 216 -14.06 24.76 -20.76
CA ILE A 216 -14.18 26.10 -20.17
C ILE A 216 -14.16 27.17 -21.27
N GLU A 217 -13.42 26.95 -22.37
CA GLU A 217 -13.48 27.84 -23.54
C GLU A 217 -14.86 27.87 -24.24
N ILE A 218 -15.71 26.87 -23.99
CA ILE A 218 -17.01 26.72 -24.67
C ILE A 218 -18.16 27.19 -23.77
N SER A 219 -18.11 26.97 -22.46
CA SER A 219 -19.15 27.47 -21.54
C SER A 219 -19.21 29.00 -21.43
N PHE A 220 -18.12 29.70 -21.77
CA PHE A 220 -18.08 31.16 -21.91
C PHE A 220 -18.52 31.69 -23.29
N ARG A 221 -18.91 30.81 -24.23
CA ARG A 221 -19.36 31.18 -25.59
C ARG A 221 -20.86 31.04 -25.84
N THR A 222 -21.64 30.68 -24.83
CA THR A 222 -23.11 30.73 -24.80
C THR A 222 -23.57 31.79 -23.83
#